data_AF-A0A212SGK8-F1
#
_entry.id   AF-A0A212SGK8-F1
#
_cell.length_a   1.000
_cell.length_b   1.000
_cell.length_c   1.000
_cell.angle_alpha   90.00
_cell.angle_beta   90.00
_cell.angle_gamma   90.00
#
_symmetry.space_group_name_H-M   'P 1'
#
loop_
_entity.id
_entity.type
_entity.pdbx_description
1 polymer ?
#
loop_
_entity_poly.entity_id
_entity_poly.type
_entity_poly.pdbx_seq_one_letter_code
_entity_poly.pdbx_strand_id
1 'polypeptide(L)'
;MLQHVFLTERAGKVARIPFSRPEAGVIDLGDYWTDRQAEAVCQAPADVRRTVARQVHDISAALETARDLIRMAINRGLLEEAFDALEELTESTFDGADEAAPIVRTCFATRRREIVLEMRELSRRAYELETGHCVPRHANQARA
;
A
#
# COMPACT_ATOMS: atom_id res chain seq x y z
N MET A 1 -9.47 -10.37 -15.47
CA MET A 1 -8.76 -11.66 -15.68
C MET A 1 -8.36 -12.17 -14.30
N LEU A 2 -9.03 -13.21 -13.79
CA LEU A 2 -8.86 -13.73 -12.42
C LEU A 2 -7.56 -14.55 -12.31
N GLN A 3 -6.70 -14.23 -11.34
CA GLN A 3 -5.59 -15.12 -10.97
C GLN A 3 -5.81 -15.60 -9.54
N HIS A 4 -6.39 -16.79 -9.45
CA HIS A 4 -6.54 -17.58 -8.24
C HIS A 4 -5.16 -18.01 -7.72
N VAL A 5 -4.87 -17.79 -6.43
CA VAL A 5 -3.69 -18.35 -5.77
C VAL A 5 -4.10 -19.65 -5.08
N PHE A 6 -3.52 -20.77 -5.53
CA PHE A 6 -3.63 -22.09 -4.91
C PHE A 6 -2.34 -22.39 -4.14
N LEU A 7 -2.47 -22.93 -2.92
CA LEU A 7 -1.36 -23.47 -2.13
C LEU A 7 -1.41 -25.00 -2.23
N THR A 8 -0.29 -25.66 -2.57
CA THR A 8 -0.15 -27.12 -2.45
C THR A 8 1.16 -27.46 -1.75
N GLU A 9 1.13 -28.41 -0.80
CA GLU A 9 2.31 -28.94 -0.12
C GLU A 9 3.10 -29.90 -1.01
N ARG A 10 4.42 -29.70 -1.11
CA ARG A 10 5.36 -30.75 -1.53
C ARG A 10 6.59 -30.74 -0.60
N ALA A 11 6.88 -31.92 -0.02
CA ALA A 11 8.13 -32.25 0.68
C ALA A 11 8.48 -31.42 1.95
N GLY A 12 7.50 -31.03 2.76
CA GLY A 12 7.75 -30.51 4.11
C GLY A 12 8.51 -29.18 4.19
N LYS A 13 8.65 -28.47 3.07
CA LYS A 13 9.17 -27.10 2.98
C LYS A 13 8.20 -26.28 2.14
N VAL A 14 7.72 -25.16 2.68
CA VAL A 14 6.95 -24.17 1.93
C VAL A 14 7.91 -23.51 0.95
N ALA A 15 7.94 -24.00 -0.29
CA ALA A 15 8.66 -23.35 -1.37
C ALA A 15 7.75 -22.31 -2.03
N ARG A 16 8.21 -21.06 -2.10
CA ARG A 16 7.61 -20.01 -2.92
C ARG A 16 7.53 -20.50 -4.37
N ILE A 17 6.35 -20.50 -4.99
CA ILE A 17 6.25 -20.52 -6.45
C ILE A 17 6.69 -19.13 -6.91
N PRO A 18 7.73 -18.98 -7.76
CA PRO A 18 8.12 -17.68 -8.25
C PRO A 18 7.03 -17.17 -9.17
N PHE A 19 6.29 -16.17 -8.71
CA PHE A 19 5.36 -15.42 -9.54
C PHE A 19 6.05 -14.14 -10.02
N SER A 20 6.47 -14.15 -11.26
CA SER A 20 6.99 -12.98 -11.95
C SER A 20 5.83 -12.06 -12.32
N ARG A 21 5.74 -10.86 -11.73
CA ARG A 21 5.02 -9.73 -12.34
C ARG A 21 5.93 -8.51 -12.43
N PRO A 22 6.33 -8.08 -13.64
CA PRO A 22 7.11 -6.86 -13.83
C PRO A 22 6.24 -5.60 -14.05
N GLU A 23 6.82 -4.49 -13.58
CA GLU A 23 6.79 -3.08 -14.03
C GLU A 23 5.68 -2.08 -13.63
N ALA A 24 4.47 -2.45 -13.19
CA ALA A 24 3.51 -1.44 -12.68
C ALA A 24 2.38 -1.97 -11.78
N GLY A 25 2.55 -3.12 -11.14
CA GLY A 25 1.45 -3.82 -10.46
C GLY A 25 1.66 -4.02 -8.98
N VAL A 26 0.67 -3.60 -8.18
CA VAL A 26 0.31 -4.06 -6.83
C VAL A 26 1.48 -4.54 -5.97
N ILE A 27 1.94 -3.69 -5.06
CA ILE A 27 2.99 -4.04 -4.10
C ILE A 27 2.52 -5.20 -3.21
N ASP A 28 3.39 -6.20 -3.06
CA ASP A 28 3.21 -7.29 -2.12
C ASP A 28 3.36 -6.74 -0.70
N LEU A 29 2.24 -6.53 -0.02
CA LEU A 29 2.26 -6.04 1.36
C LEU A 29 2.84 -7.07 2.35
N GLY A 30 3.15 -8.30 1.89
CA GLY A 30 3.92 -9.28 2.64
C GLY A 30 5.30 -8.80 3.06
N ASP A 31 5.88 -7.81 2.35
CA ASP A 31 7.17 -7.22 2.69
C ASP A 31 7.12 -6.36 3.98
N TYR A 32 5.92 -5.99 4.45
CA TYR A 32 5.74 -5.27 5.72
C TYR A 32 5.62 -6.20 6.93
N TRP A 33 5.70 -7.51 6.72
CA TRP A 33 5.50 -8.47 7.79
C TRP A 33 6.82 -8.72 8.51
N THR A 34 6.80 -8.64 9.84
CA THR A 34 7.89 -9.21 10.63
C THR A 34 7.88 -10.73 10.52
N ASP A 35 9.03 -11.39 10.69
CA ASP A 35 9.14 -12.86 10.67
C ASP A 35 8.14 -13.51 11.65
N ARG A 36 7.97 -12.92 12.84
CA ARG A 36 7.02 -13.38 13.85
C ARG A 36 5.56 -13.28 13.40
N GLN A 37 5.20 -12.24 12.64
CA GLN A 37 3.85 -12.07 12.11
C GLN A 37 3.59 -13.04 10.94
N ALA A 38 4.58 -13.23 10.07
CA ALA A 38 4.49 -14.20 8.99
C ALA A 38 4.33 -15.63 9.53
N GLU A 39 5.09 -15.99 10.56
CA GLU A 39 4.98 -17.27 11.25
C GLU A 39 3.60 -17.47 11.90
N ALA A 40 3.09 -16.46 12.61
CA ALA A 40 1.77 -16.52 13.23
C ALA A 40 0.64 -16.71 12.19
N VAL A 41 0.72 -16.04 11.04
CA VAL A 41 -0.22 -16.26 9.94
C VAL A 41 -0.08 -17.67 9.38
N CYS A 42 1.13 -18.19 9.19
CA CYS A 42 1.33 -19.56 8.69
C CYS A 42 0.76 -20.63 9.63
N GLN A 43 0.82 -20.41 10.94
CA GLN A 43 0.31 -21.32 11.96
C GLN A 43 -1.21 -21.18 12.20
N ALA A 44 -1.84 -20.09 11.74
CA ALA A 44 -3.27 -19.86 11.90
C ALA A 44 -4.13 -20.85 11.10
N PRO A 45 -5.40 -21.08 11.47
CA PRO A 45 -6.34 -21.88 10.69
C PRO A 45 -6.46 -21.44 9.22
N ALA A 46 -6.73 -22.38 8.31
CA ALA A 46 -6.68 -22.13 6.87
C ALA A 46 -7.68 -21.07 6.38
N ASP A 47 -8.84 -20.98 7.03
CA ASP A 47 -9.84 -19.93 6.84
C ASP A 47 -9.32 -18.56 7.26
N VAL A 48 -8.65 -18.44 8.42
CA VAL A 48 -8.02 -17.19 8.88
C VAL A 48 -6.95 -16.74 7.88
N ARG A 49 -6.09 -17.66 7.42
CA ARG A 49 -5.05 -17.33 6.41
C ARG A 49 -5.65 -16.80 5.11
N ARG A 50 -6.73 -17.44 4.63
CA ARG A 50 -7.43 -17.00 3.41
C ARG A 50 -8.06 -15.63 3.60
N THR A 51 -8.68 -15.37 4.75
CA THR A 51 -9.28 -14.07 5.06
C THR A 51 -8.22 -12.97 5.09
N VAL A 52 -7.10 -13.19 5.78
CA VAL A 52 -5.98 -12.23 5.83
C VAL A 52 -5.42 -11.98 4.43
N ALA A 53 -5.15 -13.03 3.65
CA ALA A 53 -4.61 -12.89 2.30
C ALA A 53 -5.55 -12.09 1.39
N ARG A 54 -6.87 -12.35 1.47
CA ARG A 54 -7.88 -11.60 0.72
C ARG A 54 -7.91 -10.13 1.13
N GLN A 55 -7.99 -9.85 2.43
CA GLN A 55 -8.03 -8.47 2.93
C GLN A 55 -6.77 -7.69 2.53
N VAL A 56 -5.60 -8.31 2.62
CA VAL A 56 -4.34 -7.71 2.19
C VAL A 56 -4.34 -7.40 0.70
N HIS A 57 -4.86 -8.31 -0.13
CA HIS A 57 -4.98 -8.09 -1.57
C HIS A 57 -5.93 -6.93 -1.90
N ASP A 58 -7.13 -6.93 -1.30
CA ASP A 58 -8.16 -5.93 -1.57
C ASP A 58 -7.68 -4.53 -1.15
N ILE A 59 -7.03 -4.43 0.01
CA ILE A 59 -6.42 -3.19 0.49
C ILE A 59 -5.30 -2.72 -0.44
N SER A 60 -4.41 -3.62 -0.86
CA SER A 60 -3.33 -3.26 -1.79
C SER A 60 -3.88 -2.71 -3.10
N ALA A 61 -4.90 -3.37 -3.67
CA ALA A 61 -5.54 -2.92 -4.90
C ALA A 61 -6.20 -1.53 -4.74
N ALA A 62 -6.90 -1.29 -3.63
CA ALA A 62 -7.54 -0.01 -3.35
C ALA A 62 -6.51 1.12 -3.17
N LEU A 63 -5.46 0.89 -2.39
CA LEU A 63 -4.40 1.86 -2.15
C LEU A 63 -3.64 2.22 -3.42
N GLU A 64 -3.28 1.25 -4.26
CA GLU A 64 -2.62 1.53 -5.54
C GLU A 64 -3.55 2.28 -6.52
N THR A 65 -4.85 1.97 -6.51
CA THR A 65 -5.82 2.73 -7.31
C THR A 65 -5.86 4.19 -6.88
N ALA A 66 -5.92 4.46 -5.57
CA ALA A 66 -5.90 5.83 -5.05
C ALA A 66 -4.59 6.56 -5.41
N ARG A 67 -3.44 5.88 -5.27
CA ARG A 67 -2.14 6.40 -5.69
C ARG A 67 -2.12 6.81 -7.16
N ASP A 68 -2.59 5.94 -8.05
CA ASP A 68 -2.59 6.18 -9.49
C ASP A 68 -3.52 7.33 -9.89
N LEU A 69 -4.68 7.45 -9.24
CA LEU A 69 -5.60 8.56 -9.45
C LEU A 69 -5.00 9.91 -9.03
N ILE A 70 -4.41 9.97 -7.82
CA ILE A 70 -3.74 11.19 -7.34
C ILE A 70 -2.59 11.56 -8.28
N ARG A 71 -1.77 10.58 -8.67
CA ARG A 71 -0.67 10.80 -9.61
C ARG A 71 -1.15 11.29 -10.97
N MET A 72 -2.27 10.77 -11.46
CA MET A 72 -2.88 11.23 -12.71
C MET A 72 -3.37 12.67 -12.61
N ALA A 73 -3.99 13.07 -11.49
CA ALA A 73 -4.42 14.44 -11.24
C ALA A 73 -3.23 15.40 -11.24
N ILE A 74 -2.16 15.06 -10.51
CA ILE A 74 -0.90 15.84 -10.49
C ILE A 74 -0.34 16.02 -11.90
N ASN A 75 -0.24 14.93 -12.67
CA ASN A 75 0.31 14.98 -14.04
C ASN A 75 -0.56 15.80 -15.01
N ARG A 76 -1.84 16.00 -14.69
CA ARG A 76 -2.77 16.82 -15.48
C ARG A 76 -2.86 18.27 -14.99
N GLY A 77 -2.11 18.65 -13.95
CA GLY A 77 -2.17 19.99 -13.35
C GLY A 77 -3.41 20.24 -12.50
N LEU A 78 -4.15 19.19 -12.14
CA LEU A 78 -5.32 19.26 -11.25
C LEU A 78 -4.84 19.20 -9.80
N LEU A 79 -4.14 20.25 -9.35
CA LEU A 79 -3.45 20.25 -8.06
C LEU A 79 -4.41 20.33 -6.87
N GLU A 80 -5.50 21.09 -6.98
CA GLU A 80 -6.51 21.19 -5.91
C GLU A 80 -7.14 19.81 -5.66
N GLU A 81 -7.59 19.13 -6.71
CA GLU A 81 -8.17 17.78 -6.61
C GLU A 81 -7.14 16.75 -6.13
N ALA A 82 -5.87 16.91 -6.51
CA ALA A 82 -4.80 16.06 -6.01
C ALA A 82 -4.54 16.28 -4.51
N PHE A 83 -4.66 17.51 -4.00
CA PHE A 83 -4.51 17.80 -2.58
C PHE A 83 -5.71 17.29 -1.76
N ASP A 84 -6.93 17.50 -2.24
CA ASP A 84 -8.14 16.99 -1.59
C ASP A 84 -8.09 15.45 -1.48
N ALA A 85 -7.79 14.77 -2.58
CA ALA A 85 -7.67 13.31 -2.59
C ALA A 85 -6.54 12.78 -1.69
N LEU A 86 -5.47 13.55 -1.52
CA LEU A 86 -4.35 13.21 -0.64
C LEU A 86 -4.69 13.44 0.84
N GLU A 87 -5.48 14.46 1.17
CA GLU A 87 -6.02 14.69 2.50
C GLU A 87 -6.99 13.56 2.89
N GLU A 88 -7.95 13.23 2.01
CA GLU A 88 -8.85 12.09 2.18
C GLU A 88 -8.08 10.78 2.39
N LEU A 89 -7.05 10.52 1.58
CA LEU A 89 -6.22 9.32 1.74
C LEU A 89 -5.49 9.31 3.09
N THR A 90 -5.07 10.46 3.61
CA THR A 90 -4.38 10.56 4.91
C THR A 90 -5.28 10.15 6.08
N GLU A 91 -6.57 10.48 5.99
CA GLU A 91 -7.57 10.20 7.02
C GLU A 91 -8.30 8.86 6.81
N SER A 92 -8.19 8.28 5.62
CA SER A 92 -8.92 7.08 5.23
C SER A 92 -8.69 5.88 6.14
N THR A 93 -9.74 5.08 6.34
CA THR A 93 -9.69 3.74 6.93
C THR A 93 -10.26 2.75 5.92
N PHE A 94 -10.27 1.45 6.24
CA PHE A 94 -10.94 0.44 5.43
C PHE A 94 -12.07 -0.23 6.22
N ASP A 95 -13.08 -0.72 5.49
CA ASP A 95 -14.24 -1.36 6.10
C ASP A 95 -13.85 -2.61 6.90
N GLY A 96 -14.44 -2.78 8.08
CA GLY A 96 -14.09 -3.86 9.01
C GLY A 96 -12.69 -3.75 9.62
N ALA A 97 -12.05 -2.57 9.62
CA ALA A 97 -10.72 -2.38 10.20
C ALA A 97 -10.61 -2.81 11.68
N ASP A 98 -11.67 -2.62 12.48
CA ASP A 98 -11.66 -2.98 13.90
C ASP A 98 -11.61 -4.50 14.12
N GLU A 99 -12.25 -5.25 13.23
CA GLU A 99 -12.31 -6.72 13.23
C GLU A 99 -11.14 -7.36 12.48
N ALA A 100 -10.45 -6.58 11.65
CA ALA A 100 -9.33 -7.07 10.86
C ALA A 100 -8.16 -7.50 11.75
N ALA A 101 -7.44 -8.53 11.29
CA ALA A 101 -6.24 -8.96 11.97
C ALA A 101 -5.23 -7.79 12.07
N PRO A 102 -4.48 -7.65 13.19
CA PRO A 102 -3.55 -6.55 13.38
C PRO A 102 -2.57 -6.35 12.22
N ILE A 103 -2.14 -7.45 11.58
CA ILE A 103 -1.23 -7.42 10.43
C ILE A 103 -1.83 -6.69 9.23
N VAL A 104 -3.13 -6.85 8.97
CA VAL A 104 -3.86 -6.20 7.87
C VAL A 104 -3.90 -4.70 8.10
N ARG A 105 -4.22 -4.29 9.34
CA ARG A 105 -4.20 -2.87 9.74
C ARG A 105 -2.81 -2.24 9.59
N THR A 106 -1.77 -2.95 10.02
CA THR A 106 -0.39 -2.48 9.85
C THR A 106 -0.03 -2.32 8.38
N CYS A 107 -0.37 -3.29 7.53
CA CYS A 107 -0.11 -3.20 6.08
C CYS A 107 -0.80 -1.97 5.47
N PHE A 108 -2.09 -1.76 5.79
CA PHE A 108 -2.84 -0.58 5.35
C PHE A 108 -2.16 0.72 5.78
N ALA A 109 -1.90 0.88 7.09
CA ALA A 109 -1.36 2.11 7.65
C ALA A 109 0.03 2.44 7.08
N THR A 110 0.90 1.44 6.95
CA THR A 110 2.25 1.62 6.40
C THR A 110 2.19 2.01 4.93
N ARG A 111 1.46 1.27 4.10
CA ARG A 111 1.40 1.56 2.67
C ARG A 111 0.71 2.89 2.38
N ARG A 112 -0.38 3.21 3.08
CA ARG A 112 -1.05 4.51 3.01
C ARG A 112 -0.08 5.65 3.29
N ARG A 113 0.73 5.53 4.36
CA ARG A 113 1.73 6.55 4.71
C ARG A 113 2.77 6.74 3.60
N GLU A 114 3.26 5.66 2.99
CA GLU A 114 4.22 5.76 1.89
C GLU A 114 3.65 6.46 0.67
N ILE A 115 2.42 6.11 0.28
CA ILE A 115 1.72 6.75 -0.84
C ILE A 115 1.57 8.24 -0.55
N VAL A 116 1.14 8.60 0.66
CA VAL A 116 1.00 10.01 1.06
C VAL A 116 2.33 10.75 0.93
N LEU A 117 3.45 10.16 1.37
CA LEU A 117 4.77 10.78 1.23
C LEU A 117 5.21 10.91 -0.23
N GLU A 118 4.99 9.87 -1.04
CA GLU A 118 5.28 9.89 -2.48
C GLU A 118 4.51 11.00 -3.19
N MET A 119 3.19 11.07 -2.96
CA MET A 119 2.31 12.05 -3.60
C MET A 119 2.60 13.47 -3.11
N ARG A 120 2.89 13.69 -1.82
CA ARG A 120 3.31 15.01 -1.31
C ARG A 120 4.53 15.56 -2.04
N GLU A 121 5.53 14.72 -2.28
CA GLU A 121 6.73 15.13 -3.00
C GLU A 121 6.45 15.40 -4.48
N LEU A 122 5.57 14.62 -5.12
CA LEU A 122 5.14 14.87 -6.50
C LEU A 122 4.33 16.16 -6.63
N SER A 123 3.33 16.37 -5.77
CA SER A 123 2.52 17.60 -5.77
C SER A 123 3.38 18.83 -5.49
N ARG A 124 4.35 18.73 -4.57
CA ARG A 124 5.32 19.81 -4.32
C ARG A 124 6.08 20.19 -5.57
N ARG A 125 6.64 19.19 -6.29
CA ARG A 125 7.38 19.44 -7.54
C ARG A 125 6.49 20.03 -8.63
N ALA A 126 5.26 19.55 -8.76
CA ALA A 126 4.32 20.07 -9.73
C ALA A 126 3.97 21.54 -9.43
N TYR A 127 3.72 21.87 -8.15
CA TYR A 127 3.49 23.25 -7.70
C TYR A 127 4.70 24.16 -7.95
N GLU A 128 5.91 23.69 -7.67
CA GLU A 128 7.15 24.43 -7.94
C GLU A 128 7.32 24.74 -9.44
N LEU A 129 6.97 23.78 -10.30
CA LEU A 129 7.00 23.95 -11.76
C LEU A 129 5.94 24.94 -12.26
N GLU A 130 4.74 24.91 -11.68
CA GLU A 130 3.63 25.78 -12.10
C GLU A 130 3.81 27.23 -11.64
N THR A 131 4.28 27.43 -10.41
CA THR A 131 4.35 28.76 -9.78
C THR A 131 5.74 29.40 -9.80
N GLY A 132 6.80 28.61 -10.04
CA GLY A 132 8.19 29.05 -9.92
C GLY A 132 8.65 29.30 -8.47
N HIS A 133 7.82 29.01 -7.47
CA HIS A 133 8.14 29.16 -6.06
C HIS A 133 8.65 27.85 -5.47
N CYS A 134 9.89 27.85 -4.98
CA CYS A 134 10.48 26.71 -4.27
C CYS A 134 9.81 26.54 -2.89
N VAL A 135 9.24 25.37 -2.63
CA VAL A 135 8.64 25.04 -1.34
C VAL A 135 9.73 24.44 -0.45
N PRO A 136 10.04 25.08 0.71
CA PRO A 136 11.13 24.63 1.56
C PRO A 136 10.89 23.20 2.05
N ARG A 137 11.89 22.34 1.85
CA ARG A 137 11.90 21.00 2.42
C ARG A 137 11.94 21.13 3.94
N HIS A 138 10.93 20.62 4.64
CA HIS A 138 11.06 20.40 6.07
C HIS A 138 12.15 19.35 6.28
N ALA A 139 13.38 19.82 6.55
CA ALA A 139 14.48 18.99 6.99
C ALA A 139 14.20 18.52 8.42
N ASN A 140 13.28 17.56 8.60
CA ASN A 140 13.11 16.85 9.87
C ASN A 140 12.32 15.54 9.67
N GLN A 141 13.06 14.50 9.28
CA GLN A 141 12.80 13.12 9.70
C GLN A 141 14.08 12.25 9.58
N ALA A 142 15.26 12.85 9.81
CA ALA A 142 16.54 12.14 9.90
C ALA A 142 16.97 11.86 11.37
N ARG A 143 16.09 12.11 12.35
CA ARG A 143 16.35 11.79 13.77
C ARG A 143 15.06 11.43 14.49
N ALA A 144 14.83 10.13 14.64
CA ALA A 144 14.35 9.48 15.85
C ALA A 144 14.74 8.00 15.76
#